data_AF-A0A135VFX4-F1
#
_entry.id   AF-A0A135VFX4-F1
#
_cell.length_a   1.000
_cell.length_b   1.000
_cell.length_c   1.000
_cell.angle_alpha   90.00
_cell.angle_beta   90.00
_cell.angle_gamma   90.00
#
_symmetry.space_group_name_H-M   'P 1'
#
loop_
_entity.id
_entity.type
_entity.pdbx_description
1 polymer ?
#
loop_
_entity_poly.entity_id
_entity_poly.type
_entity_poly.pdbx_seq_one_letter_code
_entity_poly.pdbx_strand_id
1 'polypeptide(L)' 'MTCYFRHINELFAELGVVVTPANKRDIDKVIHKLVGVDYKNCSAAWKTIKKQRDEDASRFMKSLDGVLQKFKE' A
#
# COMPACT_ATOMS: atom_id res chain seq x y z
N MET A 1 -0.65 -13.23 6.68
CA MET A 1 0.28 -12.45 7.52
C MET A 1 0.16 -10.98 7.14
N THR A 2 -0.23 -10.14 8.10
CA THR A 2 -0.48 -8.69 7.96
C THR A 2 0.83 -7.91 8.10
N CYS A 3 1.81 -8.18 7.24
CA CYS A 3 3.20 -7.83 7.55
C CYS A 3 3.50 -6.32 7.56
N TYR A 4 2.87 -5.53 6.69
CA TYR A 4 3.06 -4.07 6.65
C TYR A 4 1.78 -3.26 6.73
N PHE A 5 0.61 -3.88 6.49
CA PHE A 5 -0.69 -3.23 6.59
C PHE A 5 -0.89 -2.53 7.93
N ARG A 6 -0.39 -3.10 9.03
CA ARG A 6 -0.46 -2.47 10.35
C ARG A 6 0.30 -1.13 10.42
N HIS A 7 1.39 -1.00 9.67
CA HIS A 7 2.23 0.21 9.63
C HIS A 7 1.72 1.27 8.66
N ILE A 8 0.96 0.87 7.63
CA ILE A 8 0.41 1.80 6.64
C ILE A 8 -1.11 1.97 6.77
N ASN A 9 -1.71 1.43 7.84
CA ASN A 9 -3.14 1.55 8.08
C ASN A 9 -3.57 3.01 8.22
N GLU A 10 -2.73 3.82 8.84
CA GLU A 10 -2.92 5.26 8.96
C GLU A 10 -2.93 5.93 7.58
N LEU A 11 -2.06 5.50 6.66
CA LEU A 11 -2.05 6.03 5.28
C LEU A 11 -3.35 5.70 4.55
N PHE A 12 -3.90 4.50 4.73
CA PHE A 12 -5.19 4.16 4.15
C PHE A 12 -6.31 5.05 4.70
N ALA A 13 -6.29 5.32 6.01
CA ALA A 13 -7.25 6.22 6.64
C ALA A 13 -7.12 7.67 6.13
N GLU A 14 -5.89 8.18 5.98
CA GLU A 14 -5.62 9.50 5.39
C GLU A 14 -6.12 9.61 3.94
N LEU A 15 -6.05 8.52 3.18
CA LEU A 15 -6.51 8.45 1.80
C LEU A 15 -8.02 8.15 1.66
N GLY A 16 -8.74 7.93 2.76
CA GLY A 16 -10.15 7.55 2.76
C GLY A 16 -10.41 6.14 2.23
N VAL A 17 -9.42 5.24 2.29
CA VAL A 17 -9.52 3.86 1.80
C VAL A 17 -9.88 2.94 2.96
N VAL A 18 -11.05 2.29 2.87
CA VAL A 18 -11.49 1.31 3.87
C VAL A 18 -10.96 -0.08 3.50
N VAL A 19 -10.03 -0.61 4.30
CA VAL A 19 -9.52 -1.97 4.10
C VAL A 19 -10.45 -2.99 4.74
N THR A 20 -11.16 -3.77 3.93
CA THR A 20 -12.04 -4.86 4.34
C THR A 20 -11.40 -6.22 4.05
N PRO A 21 -11.81 -7.31 4.72
CA PRO A 21 -11.32 -8.65 4.40
C PRO A 21 -11.53 -9.05 2.92
N ALA A 22 -12.56 -8.52 2.28
CA ALA A 22 -12.86 -8.77 0.87
C ALA A 22 -11.88 -8.06 -0.08
N ASN A 23 -11.57 -6.78 0.15
CA ASN A 23 -10.70 -6.00 -0.73
C ASN A 23 -9.21 -6.10 -0.37
N LYS A 24 -8.87 -6.54 0.84
CA LYS A 24 -7.50 -6.58 1.36
C LYS A 24 -6.54 -7.36 0.48
N ARG A 25 -7.00 -8.46 -0.13
CA ARG A 25 -6.16 -9.27 -1.04
C ARG A 25 -5.86 -8.51 -2.33
N ASP A 26 -6.82 -7.76 -2.85
CA ASP A 26 -6.65 -6.96 -4.05
C ASP A 26 -5.80 -5.72 -3.79
N ILE A 27 -6.00 -5.05 -2.66
CA ILE A 27 -5.13 -3.95 -2.20
C ILE A 27 -3.69 -4.44 -2.07
N ASP A 28 -3.46 -5.60 -1.42
CA ASP A 28 -2.13 -6.16 -1.24
C ASP A 28 -1.43 -6.46 -2.58
N LYS A 29 -2.15 -7.05 -3.55
CA LYS A 29 -1.60 -7.29 -4.89
C LYS A 29 -1.25 -5.99 -5.62
N VAL A 30 -2.11 -4.98 -5.51
CA VAL A 30 -1.91 -3.69 -6.16
C VAL A 30 -0.70 -2.98 -5.56
N ILE A 31 -0.53 -3.01 -4.24
CA ILE A 31 0.64 -2.43 -3.57
C ILE A 31 1.91 -3.16 -3.99
N HIS A 32 1.93 -4.49 -3.99
CA HIS A 32 3.08 -5.27 -4.46
C HIS A 32 3.46 -4.90 -5.91
N LYS A 33 2.46 -4.73 -6.79
CA LYS A 33 2.68 -4.28 -8.17
C LYS A 33 3.21 -2.85 -8.24
N LEU A 34 2.69 -1.94 -7.41
CA LEU A 34 3.15 -0.55 -7.33
C LEU A 34 4.62 -0.46 -6.93
N VAL A 35 5.03 -1.26 -5.93
CA VAL A 35 6.42 -1.25 -5.44
C VAL A 35 7.35 -2.18 -6.22
N GLY A 36 6.85 -2.85 -7.26
CA GLY A 36 7.64 -3.75 -8.10
C GLY A 36 8.19 -4.98 -7.37
N VAL A 37 7.47 -5.48 -6.36
CA VAL A 37 7.86 -6.63 -5.55
C VAL A 37 6.96 -7.81 -5.84
N ASP A 38 7.53 -9.01 -5.94
CA ASP A 38 6.79 -10.26 -6.11
C ASP A 38 5.72 -10.47 -5.04
N TYR A 39 4.55 -10.91 -5.48
CA TYR A 39 3.40 -11.16 -4.61
C TYR A 39 3.73 -12.21 -3.55
N LYS A 40 3.29 -11.96 -2.31
CA LYS A 40 3.64 -12.69 -1.06
C LYS A 40 5.01 -12.37 -0.45
N ASN A 41 5.79 -11.46 -1.04
CA ASN A 41 7.05 -11.00 -0.44
C ASN A 41 6.87 -9.71 0.38
N CYS A 42 6.17 -9.82 1.51
CA CYS A 42 5.78 -8.66 2.28
C CYS A 42 6.96 -7.91 2.95
N SER A 43 8.08 -8.61 3.23
CA SER A 43 9.28 -7.97 3.80
C SER A 43 9.95 -7.05 2.78
N ALA A 44 10.10 -7.52 1.54
CA ALA A 44 10.61 -6.69 0.46
C ALA A 44 9.66 -5.53 0.15
N ALA A 45 8.35 -5.78 0.12
CA ALA A 45 7.35 -4.73 -0.09
C ALA A 45 7.46 -3.63 0.97
N TRP A 46 7.58 -3.99 2.25
CA TRP A 46 7.75 -3.02 3.34
C TRP A 46 9.03 -2.20 3.22
N LYS A 47 10.15 -2.84 2.89
CA LYS A 47 11.44 -2.13 2.68
C LYS A 47 11.31 -1.11 1.55
N THR A 48 10.67 -1.47 0.44
CA THR A 48 10.48 -0.56 -0.69
C THR A 48 9.53 0.58 -0.35
N ILE A 49 8.41 0.31 0.34
CA ILE A 49 7.49 1.34 0.82
C ILE A 49 8.23 2.34 1.72
N LYS A 50 8.99 1.83 2.69
CA LYS A 50 9.74 2.67 3.62
C LYS A 50 10.78 3.51 2.86
N LYS A 51 11.51 2.92 1.92
CA LYS A 51 12.49 3.61 1.09
C LYS A 51 11.84 4.72 0.25
N GLN A 52 10.76 4.43 -0.47
CA GLN A 52 10.05 5.42 -1.29
C GLN A 52 9.45 6.54 -0.44
N ARG A 53 8.99 6.24 0.78
CA ARG A 53 8.49 7.24 1.72
C ARG A 53 9.60 8.15 2.25
N ASP A 54 10.78 7.60 2.51
CA ASP A 54 11.95 8.35 3.00
C ASP A 54 12.56 9.23 1.89
N GLU A 55 12.63 8.70 0.67
CA GLU A 55 13.10 9.42 -0.51
C GLU A 55 12.11 10.50 -0.96
N ASP A 56 10.82 10.16 -1.10
CA ASP A 56 9.81 11.06 -1.68
C ASP A 56 8.37 10.70 -1.25
N ALA A 57 8.03 11.04 0.00
CA ALA A 57 6.72 10.74 0.59
C ALA A 57 5.54 11.27 -0.24
N SER A 58 5.65 12.47 -0.81
CA SER A 58 4.58 13.10 -1.59
C SER A 58 4.31 12.32 -2.88
N ARG A 59 5.38 11.92 -3.59
CA ARG A 59 5.26 11.11 -4.79
C ARG A 59 4.69 9.73 -4.48
N PHE A 60 5.14 9.11 -3.39
CA PHE A 60 4.60 7.82 -2.95
C PHE A 60 3.10 7.92 -2.64
N MET A 61 2.69 8.93 -1.86
CA MET A 61 1.27 9.15 -1.54
C MET A 61 0.42 9.35 -2.79
N LYS A 62 0.85 10.16 -3.77
CA LYS A 62 0.12 10.33 -5.04
C LYS A 62 -0.01 9.03 -5.83
N SER A 63 1.05 8.23 -5.85
CA SER A 63 1.05 6.94 -6.57
C SER A 63 0.15 5.92 -5.87
N LEU A 64 0.21 5.87 -4.53
CA LEU A 64 -0.63 5.03 -3.69
C LEU A 64 -2.10 5.43 -3.83
N ASP A 65 -2.39 6.73 -3.76
CA ASP A 65 -3.73 7.29 -4.00
C ASP A 65 -4.27 6.83 -5.35
N GLY A 66 -3.52 7.06 -6.44
CA GLY A 66 -3.95 6.73 -7.80
C GLY A 66 -4.27 5.24 -8.00
N VAL A 67 -3.50 4.33 -7.39
CA VAL A 67 -3.80 2.89 -7.50
C VAL A 67 -4.93 2.43 -6.57
N LEU A 68 -5.19 3.17 -5.49
CA LEU A 68 -6.24 2.88 -4.52
C LEU A 68 -7.56 3.60 -4.80
N GLN A 69 -7.62 4.55 -5.73
CA GLN A 69 -8.85 5.24 -6.17
C GLN A 69 -10.01 4.27 -6.42
N LYS A 70 -9.73 3.08 -6.96
CA LYS A 70 -10.74 2.04 -7.23
C LYS A 70 -11.32 1.34 -5.98
N PHE A 71 -10.79 1.61 -4.80
CA PHE A 71 -11.24 1.05 -3.51
C PHE A 71 -11.76 2.14 -2.56
N LYS A 72 -11.84 3.39 -3.02
CA LYS A 72 -12.52 4.46 -2.30
C LYS A 72 -14.01 4.28 -2.54
N GLU A 73 -14.77 4.09 -1.46
CA GLU A 73 -16.24 4.11 -1.47
C GLU A 73 -16.74 5.54 -1.24
#